data_AF-A0A023WZK5-F1
#
_entry.id   AF-A0A023WZK5-F1
#
_cell.length_a   1.000
_cell.length_b   1.000
_cell.length_c   1.000
_cell.angle_alpha   90.00
_cell.angle_beta   90.00
_cell.angle_gamma   90.00
#
_symmetry.space_group_name_H-M   'P 1'
#
loop_
_entity.id
_entity.type
_entity.pdbx_description
1 polymer ?
#
loop_
_entity_poly.entity_id
_entity_poly.type
_entity_poly.pdbx_seq_one_letter_code
_entity_poly.pdbx_strand_id
1 'polypeptide(L)'
;MTLTHEYMKHRSGYSLAAGACWIRVYSGPQEGDAPVVVIETLPGVDRSGETVSQVAAEVMREHFGRDEGSAHRQPVIWIEKTRNRHYLLTFPQRLPVPASMGFTARYTLGPPQREPLAAREVAALLGRNTWS
;
A
#
# COMPACT_ATOMS: atom_id res chain seq x y z
N MET A 1 14.39 -5.46 -7.62
CA MET A 1 13.26 -5.76 -6.72
C MET A 1 12.78 -7.17 -6.98
N THR A 2 12.33 -7.87 -5.94
CA THR A 2 11.76 -9.22 -6.06
C THR A 2 10.30 -9.17 -5.63
N LEU A 3 9.38 -9.69 -6.45
CA LEU A 3 7.97 -9.81 -6.08
C LEU A 3 7.85 -10.89 -5.00
N THR A 4 7.37 -10.53 -3.82
CA THR A 4 7.21 -11.47 -2.70
C THR A 4 5.77 -11.89 -2.51
N HIS A 5 4.81 -11.00 -2.76
CA HIS A 5 3.39 -11.28 -2.62
C HIS A 5 2.60 -10.65 -3.75
N GLU A 6 1.62 -11.38 -4.28
CA GLU A 6 0.61 -10.89 -5.22
C GLU A 6 -0.74 -11.50 -4.84
N TYR A 7 -1.72 -10.66 -4.52
CA TYR A 7 -3.03 -11.13 -4.11
C TYR A 7 -4.11 -10.07 -4.33
N MET A 8 -5.36 -10.52 -4.42
CA MET A 8 -6.52 -9.65 -4.43
C MET A 8 -6.94 -9.35 -2.99
N LYS A 9 -7.10 -8.07 -2.65
CA LYS A 9 -7.54 -7.62 -1.34
C LYS A 9 -8.92 -6.98 -1.44
N HIS A 10 -9.85 -7.53 -0.67
CA HIS A 10 -11.16 -6.96 -0.43
C HIS A 10 -11.10 -6.07 0.82
N ARG A 11 -11.82 -4.94 0.82
CA ARG A 11 -11.97 -4.14 2.05
C ARG A 11 -12.60 -5.02 3.14
N SER A 12 -11.99 -5.06 4.31
CA SER A 12 -12.60 -5.72 5.47
C SER A 12 -13.65 -4.78 6.10
N GLY A 13 -14.92 -5.21 6.13
CA GLY A 13 -16.04 -4.50 6.79
C GLY A 13 -17.23 -4.09 5.91
N TYR A 14 -18.42 -4.55 6.32
CA TYR A 14 -19.82 -4.13 6.05
C TYR A 14 -20.31 -3.58 4.69
N SER A 15 -19.60 -3.78 3.58
CA SER A 15 -20.23 -3.65 2.26
C SER A 15 -19.55 -4.54 1.22
N LEU A 16 -20.30 -5.48 0.65
CA LEU A 16 -19.89 -6.27 -0.52
C LEU A 16 -19.61 -5.39 -1.75
N ALA A 17 -19.99 -4.11 -1.73
CA ALA A 17 -19.70 -3.10 -2.76
C ALA A 17 -18.43 -2.28 -2.45
N ALA A 18 -17.69 -2.57 -1.38
CA ALA A 18 -16.50 -1.82 -0.97
C ALA A 18 -15.27 -1.99 -1.87
N GLY A 19 -15.41 -2.81 -2.91
CA GLY A 19 -14.44 -2.96 -3.99
C GLY A 19 -13.21 -3.78 -3.64
N ALA A 20 -12.53 -4.22 -4.69
CA ALA A 20 -11.33 -5.04 -4.62
C ALA A 20 -10.16 -4.34 -5.33
N CYS A 21 -8.95 -4.60 -4.82
CA CYS A 21 -7.72 -4.12 -5.41
C CYS A 21 -6.70 -5.26 -5.49
N TRP A 22 -5.83 -5.20 -6.50
CA TRP A 22 -4.63 -6.02 -6.54
C TRP A 22 -3.55 -5.38 -5.70
N ILE A 23 -2.95 -6.16 -4.81
CA ILE A 23 -1.80 -5.78 -4.02
C ILE A 23 -0.60 -6.59 -4.50
N ARG A 24 0.49 -5.89 -4.79
CA ARG A 24 1.79 -6.50 -5.06
C ARG A 24 2.82 -5.91 -4.12
N VAL A 25 3.54 -6.78 -3.41
CA VAL A 25 4.61 -6.37 -2.49
C VAL A 25 5.94 -6.82 -3.08
N TYR A 26 6.86 -5.87 -3.18
CA TYR A 26 8.21 -6.10 -3.69
C TYR A 26 9.22 -5.81 -2.59
N SER A 27 10.14 -6.75 -2.36
CA SER A 27 11.29 -6.52 -1.52
C SER A 27 12.42 -5.86 -2.30
N GLY A 28 13.19 -5.03 -1.59
CA GLY A 28 14.44 -4.48 -2.06
C GLY A 28 15.48 -5.53 -2.45
N PRO A 29 16.44 -5.20 -3.31
CA PRO A 29 17.57 -6.08 -3.62
C PRO A 29 18.48 -6.36 -2.42
N GLN A 30 18.56 -5.45 -1.44
CA GLN A 30 19.35 -5.61 -0.22
C GLN A 30 18.47 -5.60 1.03
N GLU A 31 18.95 -6.24 2.09
CA GLU A 31 18.36 -6.11 3.42
C GLU A 31 18.55 -4.67 3.92
N GLY A 32 17.47 -3.95 4.18
CA GLY A 32 17.54 -2.51 4.47
C GLY A 32 16.73 -1.64 3.51
N ASP A 33 16.57 -2.11 2.27
CA ASP A 33 15.91 -1.36 1.21
C ASP A 33 14.40 -1.24 1.44
N ALA A 34 13.88 -0.04 1.17
CA ALA A 34 12.46 0.25 1.22
C ALA A 34 11.64 -0.72 0.36
N PRO A 35 10.70 -1.49 0.94
CA PRO A 35 9.80 -2.31 0.14
C PRO A 35 8.87 -1.43 -0.69
N VAL A 36 8.52 -1.90 -1.89
CA VAL A 36 7.57 -1.23 -2.78
C VAL A 36 6.26 -1.97 -2.77
N VAL A 37 5.16 -1.27 -2.49
CA VAL A 37 3.81 -1.80 -2.59
C VAL A 37 3.10 -1.14 -3.77
N VAL A 38 2.59 -1.95 -4.69
CA VAL A 38 1.75 -1.48 -5.79
C VAL A 38 0.30 -1.86 -5.49
N ILE A 39 -0.57 -0.85 -5.44
CA ILE A 39 -2.02 -1.02 -5.34
C ILE A 39 -2.66 -0.71 -6.70
N GLU A 40 -3.44 -1.64 -7.22
CA GLU A 40 -4.17 -1.48 -8.48
C GLU A 40 -5.66 -1.71 -8.23
N THR A 41 -6.42 -0.62 -8.16
CA THR A 41 -7.86 -0.65 -7.92
C THR A 41 -8.62 -1.11 -9.17
N LEU A 42 -9.49 -2.12 -9.02
CA LEU A 42 -10.29 -2.63 -10.12
C LEU A 42 -11.28 -1.57 -10.65
N PRO A 43 -11.67 -1.62 -11.95
CA PRO A 43 -12.68 -0.74 -12.50
C PRO A 43 -14.00 -0.79 -11.72
N GLY A 44 -14.63 0.36 -11.49
CA GLY A 44 -15.92 0.45 -10.78
C GLY A 44 -15.81 0.47 -9.24
N VAL A 45 -14.60 0.49 -8.70
CA VAL A 45 -14.34 0.56 -7.25
C VAL A 45 -14.04 2.00 -6.81
N ASP A 46 -14.54 2.37 -5.63
CA ASP A 46 -14.23 3.65 -4.99
C ASP A 46 -12.71 3.81 -4.75
N ARG A 47 -12.18 4.96 -5.18
CA ARG A 47 -10.77 5.35 -5.01
C ARG A 47 -10.60 6.41 -3.92
N SER A 48 -11.61 6.59 -3.08
CA SER A 48 -11.58 7.52 -1.96
C SER A 48 -10.30 7.36 -1.14
N GLY A 49 -9.78 8.50 -0.69
CA GLY A 49 -8.58 8.51 0.14
C GLY A 49 -8.69 7.62 1.36
N GLU A 50 -9.89 7.57 1.97
CA GLU A 50 -10.20 6.70 3.10
C GLU A 50 -9.99 5.21 2.76
N THR A 51 -10.48 4.76 1.60
CA THR A 51 -10.35 3.36 1.17
C THR A 51 -8.89 2.99 0.95
N VAL A 52 -8.12 3.86 0.28
CA VAL A 52 -6.69 3.64 0.04
C VAL A 52 -5.91 3.62 1.34
N SER A 53 -6.22 4.52 2.28
CA SER A 53 -5.60 4.57 3.61
C SER A 53 -5.90 3.33 4.44
N GLN A 54 -7.14 2.84 4.43
CA GLN A 54 -7.49 1.62 5.15
C GLN A 54 -6.74 0.41 4.58
N VAL A 55 -6.72 0.25 3.25
CA VAL A 55 -6.00 -0.86 2.60
C VAL A 55 -4.51 -0.79 2.92
N ALA A 56 -3.90 0.39 2.83
CA ALA A 56 -2.49 0.57 3.14
C ALA A 56 -2.18 0.23 4.59
N ALA A 57 -3.03 0.62 5.55
CA ALA A 57 -2.89 0.24 6.95
C ALA A 57 -2.99 -1.27 7.19
N GLU A 58 -3.94 -1.94 6.53
CA GLU A 58 -4.09 -3.40 6.65
C GLU A 58 -2.89 -4.15 6.09
N VAL A 59 -2.40 -3.75 4.91
CA VAL A 59 -1.19 -4.32 4.29
C VAL A 59 0.04 -4.05 5.16
N MET A 60 0.16 -2.85 5.74
CA MET A 60 1.25 -2.56 6.67
C MET A 60 1.24 -3.49 7.88
N ARG A 61 0.08 -3.71 8.48
CA ARG A 61 -0.07 -4.63 9.61
C ARG A 61 0.26 -6.08 9.23
N GLU A 62 -0.22 -6.52 8.06
CA GLU A 62 -0.08 -7.89 7.57
C GLU A 62 1.37 -8.25 7.23
N HIS A 63 2.09 -7.35 6.56
CA HIS A 63 3.43 -7.62 6.00
C HIS A 63 4.58 -7.01 6.79
N PHE A 64 4.32 -5.92 7.54
CA PHE A 64 5.38 -5.12 8.18
C PHE A 64 5.16 -4.88 9.68
N GLY A 65 4.05 -5.37 10.27
CA GLY A 65 3.61 -5.01 11.63
C GLY A 65 3.99 -5.99 12.75
N ARG A 66 5.06 -6.79 12.61
CA ARG A 66 5.34 -7.89 13.54
C ARG A 66 6.25 -7.61 14.73
N ASP A 67 6.90 -6.44 14.83
CA ASP A 67 7.74 -6.14 15.99
C ASP A 67 7.39 -4.78 16.61
N GLU A 68 6.68 -4.81 17.75
CA GLU A 68 6.55 -3.65 18.66
C GLU A 68 7.90 -3.29 19.34
N GLY A 69 9.00 -3.98 19.03
CA GLY A 69 10.30 -3.80 19.68
C GLY A 69 11.52 -3.66 18.75
N SER A 70 11.40 -3.82 17.43
CA SER A 70 12.54 -3.69 16.52
C SER A 70 12.41 -2.45 15.64
N ALA A 71 13.45 -1.62 15.68
CA ALA A 71 13.53 -0.32 15.04
C ALA A 71 13.70 -0.39 13.51
N HIS A 72 13.05 -1.34 12.82
CA HIS A 72 13.07 -1.42 11.37
C HIS A 72 11.88 -0.65 10.76
N ARG A 73 11.89 0.66 11.01
CA ARG A 73 11.03 1.67 10.35
C ARG A 73 11.46 1.89 8.90
N GLN A 74 11.63 0.84 8.10
CA GLN A 74 11.95 1.06 6.69
C GLN A 74 10.76 1.79 6.04
N PRO A 75 11.00 2.92 5.37
CA PRO A 75 9.92 3.60 4.65
C PRO A 75 9.39 2.64 3.58
N VAL A 76 8.06 2.49 3.50
CA VAL A 76 7.42 1.72 2.42
C VAL A 76 7.08 2.69 1.29
N ILE A 77 7.48 2.37 0.07
CA ILE A 77 7.12 3.13 -1.13
C ILE A 77 5.77 2.62 -1.63
N TRP A 78 4.79 3.50 -1.76
CA TRP A 78 3.45 3.16 -2.21
C TRP A 78 3.18 3.70 -3.61
N ILE A 79 2.81 2.81 -4.52
CA ILE A 79 2.46 3.17 -5.90
C ILE A 79 1.01 2.81 -6.15
N GLU A 80 0.16 3.81 -6.42
CA GLU A 80 -1.16 3.56 -6.98
C GLU A 80 -1.05 3.45 -8.49
N LYS A 81 -1.47 2.30 -9.03
CA LYS A 81 -1.60 2.06 -10.46
C LYS A 81 -3.06 2.19 -10.86
N THR A 82 -3.29 3.06 -11.83
CA THR A 82 -4.55 3.15 -12.57
C THR A 82 -4.32 2.65 -14.00
N ARG A 83 -5.39 2.57 -14.81
CA ARG A 83 -5.29 2.10 -16.19
C ARG A 83 -4.21 2.82 -17.03
N ASN A 84 -4.04 4.13 -16.81
CA ASN A 84 -3.18 4.98 -17.66
C ASN A 84 -2.16 5.82 -16.88
N ARG A 85 -2.13 5.74 -15.54
CA ARG A 85 -1.34 6.63 -14.69
C ARG A 85 -0.85 5.91 -13.44
N HIS A 86 0.28 6.37 -12.93
CA HIS A 86 0.83 5.94 -11.65
C HIS A 86 0.96 7.14 -10.72
N TYR A 87 0.79 6.89 -9.42
CA TYR A 87 0.97 7.90 -8.39
C TYR A 87 1.83 7.34 -7.27
N LEU A 88 2.80 8.11 -6.81
CA LEU A 88 3.43 7.90 -5.53
C LEU A 88 2.46 8.37 -4.44
N LEU A 89 2.17 7.49 -3.48
CA LEU A 89 1.32 7.81 -2.35
C LEU A 89 2.17 8.13 -1.12
N THR A 90 1.89 9.27 -0.51
CA THR A 90 2.43 9.62 0.81
C THR A 90 1.28 9.76 1.79
N PHE A 91 1.49 9.27 3.01
CA PHE A 91 0.50 9.29 4.09
C PHE A 91 1.03 10.19 5.20
N PRO A 92 0.80 11.51 5.13
CA PRO A 92 1.44 12.48 6.02
C PRO A 92 0.97 12.34 7.48
N GLN A 93 -0.25 11.83 7.69
CA GLN A 93 -0.77 11.55 9.02
C GLN A 93 -0.65 10.04 9.30
N ARG A 94 0.38 9.64 10.05
CA ARG A 94 0.47 8.28 10.62
C ARG A 94 0.17 8.38 12.11
N LEU A 95 -1.09 8.24 12.49
CA LEU A 95 -1.46 8.16 13.91
C LEU A 95 -1.72 6.70 14.27
N PRO A 96 -0.96 6.09 15.20
CA PRO A 96 -1.41 4.89 15.86
C PRO A 96 -2.65 5.26 16.68
N VAL A 97 -3.84 4.79 16.27
CA VAL A 97 -5.04 4.95 17.09
C VAL A 97 -5.13 3.70 17.97
N PRO A 98 -5.09 3.84 19.31
CA PRO A 98 -5.25 2.70 20.18
C PRO A 98 -6.59 2.02 19.93
N ALA A 99 -6.56 0.70 19.85
CA ALA A 99 -7.74 -0.16 19.86
C ALA A 99 -8.62 0.16 21.08
N SER A 100 -9.84 0.68 20.88
CA SER A 100 -10.85 0.68 21.93
C SER A 100 -11.50 -0.71 22.05
N MET A 101 -11.98 -1.07 23.25
CA MET A 101 -12.58 -2.38 23.56
C MET A 101 -13.49 -2.90 22.44
N GLY A 102 -13.08 -4.02 21.82
CA GLY A 102 -13.82 -4.70 20.75
C GLY A 102 -13.33 -4.41 19.31
N PHE A 103 -12.40 -3.47 19.11
CA PHE A 103 -11.84 -3.16 17.79
C PHE A 103 -10.37 -3.55 17.73
N THR A 104 -9.98 -4.39 16.76
CA THR A 104 -8.57 -4.64 16.43
C THR A 104 -7.89 -3.31 16.12
N ALA A 105 -6.71 -3.05 16.69
CA ALA A 105 -5.95 -1.81 16.49
C ALA A 105 -5.89 -1.44 15.00
N ARG A 106 -6.43 -0.26 14.65
CA ARG A 106 -6.41 0.26 13.29
C ARG A 106 -5.27 1.27 13.22
N TYR A 107 -4.18 0.91 12.54
CA TYR A 107 -3.32 1.96 11.98
C TYR A 107 -4.22 2.85 11.13
N THR A 108 -4.38 4.11 11.52
CA THR A 108 -5.15 5.04 10.69
C THR A 108 -4.13 5.89 9.97
N LEU A 109 -4.01 5.63 8.67
CA LEU A 109 -3.33 6.54 7.77
C LEU A 109 -4.35 7.64 7.43
N GLY A 110 -3.97 8.91 7.53
CA GLY A 110 -4.77 9.99 6.95
C GLY A 110 -4.88 9.84 5.44
N PRO A 111 -5.70 10.65 4.75
CA PRO A 111 -5.88 10.53 3.30
C PRO A 111 -4.53 10.65 2.58
N PRO A 112 -4.28 9.83 1.54
CA PRO A 112 -3.03 9.87 0.81
C PRO A 112 -2.93 11.16 -0.01
N GLN A 113 -1.73 11.74 -0.03
CA GLN A 113 -1.35 12.66 -1.08
C GLN A 113 -0.84 11.86 -2.28
N ARG A 114 -1.15 12.34 -3.48
CA ARG A 114 -0.85 11.68 -4.75
C ARG A 114 0.08 12.56 -5.56
N GLU A 115 1.28 12.07 -5.80
CA GLU A 115 2.24 12.71 -6.70
C GLU A 115 2.31 11.90 -7.99
N PRO A 116 2.11 12.50 -9.18
CA PRO A 116 2.25 11.78 -10.44
C PRO A 116 3.62 11.12 -10.56
N LEU A 117 3.63 9.86 -10.97
CA LEU A 117 4.85 9.08 -11.19
C LEU A 117 4.88 8.59 -12.64
N ALA A 118 5.98 8.84 -13.35
CA ALA A 118 6.13 8.41 -14.73
C ALA A 118 6.30 6.89 -14.81
N ALA A 119 5.81 6.27 -15.88
CA ALA A 119 5.94 4.82 -16.08
C ALA A 119 7.41 4.35 -16.03
N ARG A 120 8.34 5.16 -16.55
CA ARG A 120 9.80 4.88 -16.47
C ARG A 120 10.33 4.87 -15.04
N GLU A 121 9.78 5.68 -14.14
CA GLU A 121 10.19 5.76 -12.74
C GLU A 121 9.68 4.54 -11.98
N VAL A 122 8.44 4.11 -12.25
CA VAL A 122 7.90 2.83 -11.75
C VAL A 122 8.74 1.65 -12.23
N ALA A 123 9.12 1.65 -13.50
CA ALA A 123 9.97 0.61 -14.10
C ALA A 123 11.33 0.52 -13.39
N ALA A 124 11.98 1.66 -13.20
CA ALA A 124 13.24 1.76 -12.47
C ALA A 124 13.10 1.29 -11.01
N LEU A 125 12.06 1.74 -10.29
CA LEU A 125 11.78 1.32 -8.91
C LEU A 125 11.59 -0.18 -8.79
N LEU A 126 10.90 -0.80 -9.76
CA LEU A 126 10.61 -2.23 -9.76
C LEU A 126 11.75 -3.07 -10.37
N GLY A 127 12.85 -2.45 -10.78
CA GLY A 127 13.97 -3.13 -11.43
C GLY A 127 13.58 -3.85 -12.72
N ARG A 128 12.56 -3.35 -13.42
CA ARG A 128 12.06 -3.89 -14.69
C ARG A 128 12.41 -2.89 -15.79
N ASN A 129 13.16 -3.32 -16.81
CA ASN A 129 13.51 -2.46 -17.94
C ASN A 129 12.35 -2.26 -18.94
N THR A 130 11.21 -2.92 -18.76
CA THR A 130 10.03 -2.80 -19.63
C THR A 130 8.74 -3.03 -18.85
N TRP A 131 7.74 -2.17 -19.10
CA TRP A 131 6.34 -2.41 -18.78
C TRP A 131 5.56 -2.29 -20.09
N SER A 132 5.00 -3.41 -20.56
CA SER A 132 4.03 -3.52 -21.66
C SER A 132 2.62 -3.58 -21.11
#